data_AF-A0A2R3Z700-F1
#
_entry.id   AF-A0A2R3Z700-F1
#
_cell.length_a   1.000
_cell.length_b   1.000
_cell.length_c   1.000
_cell.angle_alpha   90.00
_cell.angle_beta   90.00
_cell.angle_gamma   90.00
#
_symmetry.space_group_name_H-M   'P 1'
#
loop_
_entity.id
_entity.type
_entity.pdbx_description
1 polymer ?
#
loop_
_entity_poly.entity_id
_entity_poly.type
_entity_poly.pdbx_seq_one_letter_code
_entity_poly.pdbx_strand_id
1 'polypeptide(L)'
;MITIGKLIIPENDVLNYQEVENYFNNNQNILQVSKNKEIDFSIISKLINDSFPKPNIYGIFIKDSEEVEWTLKYIGQRKSKYIKDRLRQHLIKKHKRTGAQFDRVKIELKAGKEIGIKLYSIKPDELRQFYEQKLLNNLDCLWNCQR
;
A
#
# COMPACT_ATOMS: atom_id res chain seq x y z
N MET A 1 -3.97 -43.59 -9.22
CA MET A 1 -3.39 -42.42 -9.93
C MET A 1 -4.01 -41.17 -9.34
N ILE A 2 -3.22 -40.29 -8.75
CA ILE A 2 -3.70 -38.98 -8.28
C ILE A 2 -3.54 -38.01 -9.44
N THR A 3 -4.65 -37.61 -10.06
CA THR A 3 -4.63 -36.59 -11.10
C THR A 3 -4.53 -35.24 -10.42
N ILE A 4 -3.35 -34.61 -10.49
CA ILE A 4 -3.17 -33.23 -10.03
C ILE A 4 -3.83 -32.33 -11.07
N GLY A 5 -4.87 -31.59 -10.66
CA GLY A 5 -5.51 -30.60 -11.53
C GLY A 5 -4.53 -29.47 -11.84
N LYS A 6 -4.24 -29.25 -13.12
CA LYS A 6 -3.42 -28.13 -13.60
C LYS A 6 -4.35 -27.02 -14.10
N LEU A 7 -4.58 -26.01 -13.27
CA LEU A 7 -5.23 -24.78 -13.71
C LEU A 7 -4.14 -23.84 -14.26
N ILE A 8 -4.08 -23.71 -15.59
CA ILE A 8 -3.25 -22.70 -16.27
C ILE A 8 -4.16 -21.52 -16.53
N ILE A 9 -4.04 -20.45 -15.73
CA ILE A 9 -4.72 -19.19 -15.99
C ILE A 9 -3.86 -18.41 -16.99
N PRO A 10 -4.35 -18.05 -18.19
CA PRO A 10 -3.61 -17.24 -19.14
C PRO A 10 -3.26 -15.89 -18.50
N GLU A 11 -2.00 -15.47 -18.62
CA GLU A 11 -1.44 -14.27 -17.98
C GLU A 11 -2.13 -12.97 -18.46
N ASN A 12 -2.71 -12.98 -19.67
CA ASN A 12 -3.12 -11.78 -20.39
C ASN A 12 -4.53 -11.23 -20.11
N ASP A 13 -5.46 -12.02 -19.54
CA ASP A 13 -6.84 -11.54 -19.32
C ASP A 13 -7.16 -11.17 -17.86
N VAL A 14 -6.28 -11.52 -16.91
CA VAL A 14 -6.58 -11.45 -15.46
C VAL A 14 -5.50 -10.73 -14.66
N LEU A 15 -4.28 -10.54 -15.21
CA LEU A 15 -3.12 -10.14 -14.43
C LEU A 15 -2.21 -9.13 -15.15
N ASN A 16 -2.61 -7.86 -15.28
CA ASN A 16 -1.69 -6.79 -15.67
C ASN A 16 -0.76 -6.42 -14.50
N TYR A 17 -0.03 -7.39 -13.99
CA TYR A 17 0.86 -7.23 -12.84
C TYR A 17 1.90 -6.15 -13.09
N GLN A 18 2.44 -6.06 -14.31
CA GLN A 18 3.44 -5.06 -14.66
C GLN A 18 2.92 -3.64 -14.48
N GLU A 19 1.65 -3.38 -14.81
CA GLU A 19 1.03 -2.07 -14.55
C GLU A 19 0.97 -1.75 -13.06
N VAL A 20 0.58 -2.72 -12.23
CA VAL A 20 0.51 -2.54 -10.78
C VAL A 20 1.89 -2.31 -10.18
N GLU A 21 2.88 -3.09 -10.61
CA GLU A 21 4.28 -2.93 -10.21
C GLU A 21 4.81 -1.55 -10.62
N ASN A 22 4.65 -1.17 -11.89
CA ASN A 22 5.05 0.14 -12.39
C ASN A 22 4.36 1.27 -11.63
N TYR A 23 3.08 1.10 -11.28
CA TYR A 23 2.32 2.07 -10.48
C TYR A 23 2.94 2.29 -9.10
N PHE A 24 3.41 1.24 -8.43
CA PHE A 24 4.06 1.39 -7.11
C PHE A 24 5.54 1.79 -7.20
N ASN A 25 6.24 1.44 -8.29
CA ASN A 25 7.67 1.73 -8.45
C ASN A 25 7.95 3.16 -8.93
N ASN A 26 7.03 3.78 -9.67
CA ASN A 26 7.23 5.17 -10.13
C ASN A 26 7.01 6.20 -9.02
N ASN A 27 7.57 7.41 -9.16
CA ASN A 27 7.43 8.50 -8.18
C ASN A 27 6.21 9.42 -8.41
N GLN A 28 5.36 9.12 -9.40
CA GLN A 28 4.21 9.95 -9.77
C GLN A 28 2.97 9.59 -8.96
N ASN A 29 2.02 10.52 -8.84
CA ASN A 29 0.71 10.28 -8.20
C ASN A 29 0.80 9.82 -6.73
N ILE A 30 1.89 10.18 -6.03
CA ILE A 30 2.00 9.96 -4.59
C ILE A 30 1.22 11.06 -3.90
N LEU A 31 0.20 10.66 -3.14
CA LEU A 31 -0.58 11.60 -2.34
C LEU A 31 0.16 11.83 -1.03
N GLN A 32 0.74 13.01 -0.87
CA GLN A 32 1.23 13.46 0.43
C GLN A 32 0.05 13.60 1.40
N VAL A 33 0.13 12.89 2.52
CA VAL A 33 -0.90 12.87 3.56
C VAL A 33 -0.41 13.44 4.88
N SER A 34 0.88 13.79 4.97
CA SER A 34 1.44 14.46 6.13
C SER A 34 1.53 15.97 5.95
N LYS A 35 1.20 16.70 7.02
CA LYS A 35 1.47 18.13 7.17
C LYS A 35 1.81 18.42 8.62
N ASN A 36 2.81 19.26 8.88
CA ASN A 36 3.21 19.67 10.23
C ASN A 36 3.45 18.49 11.21
N LYS A 37 4.12 17.42 10.75
CA LYS A 37 4.38 16.18 11.51
C LYS A 37 3.12 15.39 11.93
N GLU A 38 1.99 15.67 11.32
CA GLU A 38 0.72 14.96 11.52
C GLU A 38 0.18 14.40 10.20
N ILE A 39 -0.70 13.39 10.29
CA ILE A 39 -1.38 12.82 9.13
C ILE A 39 -2.77 13.45 8.99
N ASP A 40 -3.05 14.03 7.83
CA ASP A 40 -4.39 14.42 7.43
C ASP A 40 -5.12 13.22 6.81
N PHE A 41 -5.80 12.47 7.68
CA PHE A 41 -6.58 11.30 7.25
C PHE A 41 -7.85 11.67 6.48
N SER A 42 -8.29 12.94 6.50
CA SER A 42 -9.52 13.35 5.82
C SER A 42 -9.37 13.24 4.30
N ILE A 43 -8.19 13.56 3.77
CA ILE A 43 -7.86 13.45 2.35
C ILE A 43 -7.90 12.00 1.89
N ILE A 44 -7.31 11.09 2.67
CA ILE A 44 -7.33 9.64 2.42
C ILE A 44 -8.76 9.11 2.42
N SER A 45 -9.54 9.51 3.42
CA SER A 45 -10.94 9.11 3.56
C SER A 45 -11.76 9.57 2.35
N LYS A 46 -11.57 10.82 1.91
CA LYS A 46 -12.25 11.38 0.73
C LYS A 46 -11.87 10.59 -0.52
N LEU A 47 -10.58 10.38 -0.78
CA LEU A 47 -10.09 9.62 -1.94
C LEU A 47 -10.68 8.20 -1.99
N ILE A 48 -10.70 7.48 -0.86
CA ILE A 48 -11.30 6.14 -0.81
C ILE A 48 -12.80 6.21 -1.06
N ASN A 49 -13.51 7.19 -0.50
CA ASN A 49 -14.95 7.34 -0.67
C ASN A 49 -15.34 7.70 -2.12
N ASP A 50 -14.51 8.48 -2.81
CA ASP A 50 -14.77 8.93 -4.18
C ASP A 50 -14.30 7.90 -5.22
N SER A 51 -13.39 6.98 -4.85
CA SER A 51 -12.90 5.94 -5.77
C SER A 51 -13.96 4.87 -6.12
N PHE A 52 -14.05 4.54 -7.41
CA PHE A 52 -14.72 3.35 -7.91
C PHE A 52 -13.90 2.75 -9.06
N PRO A 53 -13.47 1.48 -8.98
CA PRO A 53 -13.64 0.56 -7.86
C PRO A 53 -12.87 0.97 -6.60
N LYS A 54 -13.35 0.53 -5.43
CA LYS A 54 -12.70 0.77 -4.13
C LYS A 54 -11.32 0.07 -4.06
N PRO A 55 -10.26 0.75 -3.57
CA PRO A 55 -8.91 0.19 -3.49
C PRO A 55 -8.84 -0.96 -2.50
N ASN A 56 -7.90 -1.87 -2.75
CA ASN A 56 -7.59 -3.01 -1.88
C ASN A 56 -6.09 -3.27 -1.74
N ILE A 57 -5.25 -2.50 -2.42
CA ILE A 57 -3.79 -2.45 -2.22
C ILE A 57 -3.38 -1.01 -1.93
N TYR A 58 -2.38 -0.82 -1.07
CA TYR A 58 -1.82 0.47 -0.76
C TYR A 58 -0.31 0.40 -0.54
N GLY A 59 0.35 1.51 -0.87
CA GLY A 59 1.77 1.75 -0.58
C GLY A 59 1.91 2.91 0.41
N ILE A 60 2.88 2.82 1.32
CA ILE A 60 3.32 3.93 2.17
C ILE A 60 4.71 4.33 1.72
N PHE A 61 4.86 5.62 1.45
CA PHE A 61 6.07 6.26 0.98
C PHE A 61 6.56 7.27 2.01
N ILE A 62 7.87 7.48 2.05
CA ILE A 62 8.47 8.57 2.80
C ILE A 62 9.26 9.45 1.84
N LYS A 63 9.39 10.73 2.17
CA LYS A 63 10.32 11.62 1.49
C LYS A 63 11.04 12.45 2.55
N ASP A 64 12.37 12.41 2.51
CA ASP A 64 13.19 13.27 3.36
C ASP A 64 13.10 14.73 2.89
N SER A 65 13.33 15.70 3.77
CA SER A 65 13.38 17.11 3.40
C SER A 65 14.49 17.43 2.40
N GLU A 66 15.55 16.63 2.38
CA GLU A 66 16.70 16.79 1.47
C GLU A 66 16.54 15.99 0.17
N GLU A 67 15.58 15.06 0.11
CA GLU A 67 15.34 14.20 -1.04
C GLU A 67 14.26 14.78 -1.96
N VAL A 68 14.50 14.67 -3.27
CA VAL A 68 13.49 15.04 -4.29
C VAL A 68 12.46 13.93 -4.46
N GLU A 69 12.88 12.67 -4.30
CA GLU A 69 12.09 11.50 -4.62
C GLU A 69 11.50 10.82 -3.38
N TRP A 70 10.28 10.30 -3.53
CA TRP A 70 9.67 9.45 -2.54
C TRP A 70 10.25 8.03 -2.54
N THR A 71 10.55 7.49 -1.37
CA THR A 71 10.94 6.09 -1.21
C THR A 71 9.76 5.25 -0.74
N LEU A 72 9.42 4.18 -1.48
CA LEU A 72 8.45 3.17 -1.05
C LEU A 72 9.00 2.43 0.18
N LYS A 73 8.23 2.37 1.27
CA LYS A 73 8.64 1.67 2.49
C LYS A 73 7.78 0.45 2.81
N TYR A 74 6.49 0.51 2.49
CA TYR A 74 5.55 -0.55 2.83
C TYR A 74 4.52 -0.76 1.74
N ILE A 75 4.24 -2.02 1.40
CA ILE A 75 3.05 -2.43 0.64
C ILE A 75 2.14 -3.25 1.54
N GLY A 76 0.84 -3.00 1.47
CA GLY A 76 -0.16 -3.85 2.11
C GLY A 76 -1.44 -3.97 1.31
N GLN A 77 -2.24 -4.96 1.70
CA GLN A 77 -3.59 -5.12 1.19
C GLN A 77 -4.63 -5.31 2.28
N ARG A 78 -5.88 -5.08 1.88
CA ARG A 78 -7.06 -5.45 2.64
C ARG A 78 -8.23 -5.61 1.68
N LYS A 79 -9.22 -6.44 2.03
CA LYS A 79 -10.52 -6.43 1.32
C LYS A 79 -11.00 -4.99 1.17
N SER A 80 -11.49 -4.59 -0.02
CA SER A 80 -11.81 -3.19 -0.30
C SER A 80 -12.69 -2.53 0.78
N LYS A 81 -13.68 -3.27 1.32
CA LYS A 81 -14.58 -2.76 2.38
C LYS A 81 -13.89 -2.40 3.71
N TYR A 82 -12.66 -2.85 3.94
CA TYR A 82 -11.89 -2.62 5.17
C TYR A 82 -10.58 -1.87 4.94
N ILE A 83 -10.31 -1.38 3.72
CA ILE A 83 -9.05 -0.70 3.39
C ILE A 83 -8.86 0.58 4.20
N LYS A 84 -9.95 1.33 4.40
CA LYS A 84 -9.96 2.57 5.19
C LYS A 84 -9.57 2.31 6.64
N ASP A 85 -10.14 1.28 7.26
CA ASP A 85 -9.81 0.92 8.65
C ASP A 85 -8.36 0.48 8.78
N ARG A 86 -7.84 -0.25 7.79
CA ARG A 86 -6.44 -0.68 7.76
C ARG A 86 -5.48 0.50 7.66
N LEU A 87 -5.74 1.45 6.76
CA LEU A 87 -4.95 2.67 6.65
C LEU A 87 -5.03 3.51 7.94
N ARG A 88 -6.22 3.60 8.55
CA ARG A 88 -6.39 4.26 9.84
C ARG A 88 -5.48 3.65 10.91
N GLN A 89 -5.41 2.32 10.95
CA GLN A 89 -4.58 1.59 11.90
C GLN A 89 -3.08 1.78 11.67
N HIS A 90 -2.66 1.91 10.40
CA HIS A 90 -1.25 2.05 10.06
C HIS A 90 -0.76 3.50 10.14
N LEU A 91 -1.64 4.49 9.97
CA LEU A 91 -1.23 5.89 9.87
C LEU A 91 -1.57 6.74 11.10
N ILE A 92 -2.71 6.50 11.78
CA ILE A 92 -3.19 7.41 12.84
C ILE A 92 -3.50 6.75 14.17
N LYS A 93 -3.82 5.45 14.20
CA LYS A 93 -4.26 4.77 15.43
C LYS A 93 -3.58 3.44 15.60
N LYS A 94 -2.73 3.30 16.60
CA LYS A 94 -2.09 2.02 16.93
C LYS A 94 -3.13 0.91 17.13
N HIS A 95 -2.99 -0.16 16.35
CA HIS A 95 -3.71 -1.41 16.61
C HIS A 95 -2.95 -2.23 17.66
N LYS A 96 -3.64 -2.74 18.69
CA LYS A 96 -3.02 -3.45 19.84
C LYS A 96 -2.10 -4.61 19.45
N ARG A 97 -2.35 -5.26 18.30
CA ARG A 97 -1.64 -6.47 17.85
C ARG A 97 -0.71 -6.29 16.64
N THR A 98 -0.83 -5.19 15.90
CA THR A 98 -0.15 -5.02 14.58
C THR A 98 0.37 -3.60 14.38
N GLY A 99 0.76 -2.94 15.48
CA GLY A 99 1.08 -1.51 15.52
C GLY A 99 2.41 -1.09 14.90
N ALA A 100 3.23 -2.01 14.39
CA ALA A 100 4.58 -1.72 13.92
C ALA A 100 4.63 -0.60 12.86
N GLN A 101 3.68 -0.59 11.91
CA GLN A 101 3.68 0.45 10.87
C GLN A 101 3.30 1.82 11.41
N PHE A 102 2.39 1.88 12.39
CA PHE A 102 2.06 3.14 13.03
C PHE A 102 3.26 3.71 13.79
N ASP A 103 4.00 2.86 14.51
CA ASP A 103 5.19 3.29 15.24
C ASP A 103 6.27 3.80 14.27
N ARG A 104 6.48 3.13 13.12
CA ARG A 104 7.41 3.59 12.07
C ARG A 104 6.99 4.93 11.46
N VAL A 105 5.72 5.09 11.08
CA VAL A 105 5.19 6.36 10.57
C VAL A 105 5.42 7.48 11.59
N LYS A 106 5.19 7.23 12.88
CA LYS A 106 5.46 8.19 13.94
C LYS A 106 6.94 8.56 14.07
N ILE A 107 7.85 7.60 13.89
CA ILE A 107 9.29 7.85 13.92
C ILE A 107 9.71 8.77 12.76
N GLU A 108 9.27 8.48 11.53
CA GLU A 108 9.63 9.28 10.36
C GLU A 108 9.04 10.70 10.43
N LEU A 109 7.79 10.85 10.88
CA LEU A 109 7.18 12.17 11.11
C LEU A 109 7.95 12.99 12.16
N LYS A 110 8.43 12.34 13.24
CA LYS A 110 9.26 13.01 14.26
C LYS A 110 10.59 13.48 13.71
N ALA A 111 11.19 12.68 12.84
CA ALA A 111 12.40 13.01 12.09
C ALA A 111 12.19 14.14 11.05
N GLY A 112 10.94 14.60 10.85
CA GLY A 112 10.62 15.70 9.95
C GLY A 112 10.33 15.26 8.51
N LYS A 113 10.27 13.95 8.26
CA LYS A 113 9.98 13.43 6.92
C LYS A 113 8.50 13.52 6.59
N GLU A 114 8.23 13.56 5.29
CA GLU A 114 6.89 13.54 4.75
C GLU A 114 6.41 12.09 4.52
N ILE A 115 5.10 11.88 4.64
CA ILE A 115 4.43 10.60 4.41
C ILE A 115 3.51 10.74 3.21
N GLY A 116 3.70 9.84 2.26
CA GLY A 116 2.91 9.72 1.05
C GLY A 116 2.20 8.37 0.99
N ILE A 117 1.11 8.31 0.23
CA ILE A 117 0.42 7.05 -0.06
C ILE A 117 0.13 6.90 -1.55
N LYS A 118 0.04 5.64 -1.98
CA LYS A 118 -0.63 5.25 -3.21
C LYS A 118 -1.69 4.20 -2.94
N LEU A 119 -2.76 4.20 -3.73
CA LEU A 119 -3.89 3.27 -3.60
C LEU A 119 -4.17 2.64 -4.96
N TYR A 120 -4.35 1.32 -5.00
CA TYR A 120 -4.66 0.60 -6.23
C TYR A 120 -5.83 -0.36 -6.00
N SER A 121 -6.63 -0.56 -7.05
CA SER A 121 -7.83 -1.39 -7.04
C SER A 121 -7.63 -2.62 -7.93
N ILE A 122 -7.57 -3.80 -7.31
CA ILE A 122 -7.55 -5.08 -8.00
C ILE A 122 -8.95 -5.67 -8.06
N LYS A 123 -9.31 -6.21 -9.22
CA LYS A 123 -10.52 -7.01 -9.41
C LYS A 123 -10.18 -8.38 -10.00
N PRO A 124 -10.81 -9.46 -9.52
CA PRO A 124 -11.68 -9.52 -8.34
C PRO A 124 -10.90 -9.31 -7.02
N ASP A 125 -11.58 -8.95 -5.91
CA ASP A 125 -10.93 -8.55 -4.64
C ASP A 125 -10.07 -9.67 -4.04
N GLU A 126 -10.37 -10.92 -4.39
CA GLU A 126 -9.67 -12.14 -4.03
C GLU A 126 -8.21 -12.13 -4.51
N LEU A 127 -7.92 -11.50 -5.65
CA LEU A 127 -6.56 -11.47 -6.21
C LEU A 127 -5.61 -10.55 -5.46
N ARG A 128 -6.08 -9.65 -4.59
CA ARG A 128 -5.23 -8.68 -3.87
C ARG A 128 -4.06 -9.32 -3.12
N GLN A 129 -4.23 -10.55 -2.62
CA GLN A 129 -3.18 -11.30 -1.92
C GLN A 129 -2.09 -11.78 -2.87
N PHE A 130 -2.48 -12.25 -4.05
CA PHE A 130 -1.54 -12.64 -5.10
C PHE A 130 -0.71 -11.43 -5.55
N TYR A 131 -1.35 -10.29 -5.79
CA TYR A 131 -0.65 -9.06 -6.16
C TYR A 131 0.25 -8.53 -5.05
N GLU A 132 -0.20 -8.50 -3.79
CA GLU A 132 0.67 -8.15 -2.65
C GLU A 132 1.91 -9.04 -2.64
N GLN A 133 1.75 -10.36 -2.76
CA GLN A 133 2.88 -11.27 -2.71
C GLN A 133 3.85 -11.07 -3.88
N LYS A 134 3.35 -10.89 -5.11
CA LYS A 134 4.23 -10.59 -6.25
C LYS A 134 4.96 -9.25 -6.07
N LEU A 135 4.25 -8.20 -5.64
CA LEU A 135 4.87 -6.88 -5.37
C LEU A 135 5.97 -6.99 -4.33
N LEU A 136 5.77 -7.75 -3.25
CA LEU A 136 6.78 -7.95 -2.21
C LEU A 136 7.98 -8.78 -2.65
N ASN A 137 7.82 -9.62 -3.68
CA ASN A 137 8.94 -10.39 -4.24
C ASN A 137 9.81 -9.54 -5.18
N ASN A 138 9.24 -8.48 -5.76
CA ASN A 138 9.90 -7.69 -6.81
C ASN A 138 10.28 -6.26 -6.38
N LEU A 139 9.68 -5.75 -5.30
CA LEU A 139 9.92 -4.39 -4.80
C LEU A 139 10.55 -4.42 -3.41
N ASP A 140 11.60 -3.62 -3.24
CA ASP A 140 12.28 -3.46 -1.96
C ASP A 140 11.43 -2.64 -0.98
N CYS A 141 10.69 -3.35 -0.12
CA CYS A 141 9.85 -2.75 0.91
C CYS A 141 10.41 -3.06 2.30
N LEU A 142 11.33 -2.22 2.81
CA LEU A 142 12.01 -2.44 4.09
C LEU A 142 11.06 -2.72 5.26
N TRP A 143 9.88 -2.10 5.29
CA TRP A 143 8.93 -2.26 6.38
C TRP A 143 8.09 -3.56 6.29
N ASN A 144 8.20 -4.30 5.19
CA ASN A 144 7.56 -5.61 5.01
C ASN A 144 8.41 -6.77 5.53
N CYS A 145 9.74 -6.62 5.59
CA CYS A 145 10.68 -7.69 5.95
C CYS A 145 10.77 -7.98 7.46
N GLN A 146 10.19 -7.13 8.31
CA GLN A 146 10.26 -7.22 9.76
C GLN A 146 8.88 -7.59 10.35
N ARG A 147 8.32 -8.73 9.92
CA ARG A 147 7.04 -9.27 10.43
C ARG A 147 7.24 -10.13 11.67
#